data_AF-A0A5E4V2T9-F1
#
_entry.id   AF-A0A5E4V2T9-F1
#
_cell.length_a   1.000
_cell.length_b   1.000
_cell.length_c   1.000
_cell.angle_alpha   90.00
_cell.angle_beta   90.00
_cell.angle_gamma   90.00
#
_symmetry.space_group_name_H-M   'P 1'
#
loop_
_entity.id
_entity.type
_entity.pdbx_description
1 polymer ?
#
loop_
_entity_poly.entity_id
_entity_poly.type
_entity_poly.pdbx_seq_one_letter_code
_entity_poly.pdbx_strand_id
1 'polypeptide(L)'
;MKRIILAATALLLSGAAMAQPWAPSYAQSLVDKTLAAHPELTILALHVTPPAAADNVIVASNIGRIGKKADADDLSVLASGKPRVEMTKVGDLSVELIMRDVNAKTIGVIGATFRFAGGGDKALAVQQAERLRDELSAQTPSLEALFEPAR
;
A
#
# COMPACT_ATOMS: atom_id res chain seq x y z
N MET A 1 8.11 74.33 -18.16
CA MET A 1 8.66 73.37 -17.18
C MET A 1 8.16 71.97 -17.54
N LYS A 2 9.09 71.01 -17.63
CA LYS A 2 8.95 69.61 -18.07
C LYS A 2 8.03 68.80 -17.14
N ARG A 3 7.27 67.84 -17.68
CA ARG A 3 7.02 66.54 -17.00
C ARG A 3 6.97 65.40 -18.03
N ILE A 4 7.92 64.48 -17.86
CA ILE A 4 8.20 63.28 -18.63
C ILE A 4 7.29 62.17 -18.11
N ILE A 5 6.63 61.42 -19.01
CA ILE A 5 5.88 60.21 -18.66
C ILE A 5 6.90 59.06 -18.59
N LEU A 6 7.17 58.53 -17.40
CA LEU A 6 7.91 57.27 -17.26
C LEU A 6 6.91 56.10 -17.32
N ALA A 7 7.10 55.23 -18.30
CA ALA A 7 6.52 53.90 -18.32
C ALA A 7 7.27 53.00 -17.33
N ALA A 8 6.56 52.40 -16.37
CA ALA A 8 7.12 51.40 -15.46
C ALA A 8 6.75 50.01 -15.98
N THR A 9 7.72 49.33 -16.58
CA THR A 9 7.62 47.91 -16.95
C THR A 9 7.84 47.07 -15.70
N ALA A 10 6.79 46.44 -15.18
CA ALA A 10 6.90 45.49 -14.07
C ALA A 10 7.40 44.15 -14.60
N LEU A 11 8.63 43.77 -14.24
CA LEU A 11 9.19 42.45 -14.51
C LEU A 11 8.72 41.50 -13.39
N LEU A 12 7.74 40.64 -13.67
CA LEU A 12 7.31 39.59 -12.75
C LEU A 12 8.35 38.45 -12.78
N LEU A 13 9.13 38.29 -11.71
CA LEU A 13 9.90 37.08 -11.47
C LEU A 13 8.93 35.94 -11.14
N SER A 14 8.69 35.04 -12.09
CA SER A 14 8.05 33.76 -11.83
C SER A 14 9.00 32.88 -11.02
N GLY A 15 8.82 32.84 -9.70
CA GLY A 15 9.44 31.81 -8.87
C GLY A 15 8.86 30.45 -9.25
N ALA A 16 9.66 29.61 -9.89
CA ALA A 16 9.32 28.20 -10.05
C ALA A 16 9.26 27.57 -8.66
N ALA A 17 8.05 27.31 -8.15
CA ALA A 17 7.86 26.45 -7.01
C ALA A 17 8.39 25.06 -7.40
N MET A 18 9.62 24.75 -6.98
CA MET A 18 10.15 23.40 -7.07
C MET A 18 9.25 22.53 -6.19
N ALA A 19 8.36 21.75 -6.81
CA ALA A 19 7.59 20.76 -6.09
C ALA A 19 8.59 19.82 -5.40
N GLN A 20 8.66 19.88 -4.07
CA GLN A 20 9.38 18.88 -3.30
C GLN A 20 8.78 17.51 -3.68
N PRO A 21 9.58 16.51 -4.05
CA PRO A 21 9.06 15.17 -4.26
C PRO A 21 8.34 14.77 -2.98
N TRP A 22 7.06 14.41 -3.09
CA TRP A 22 6.35 13.84 -1.96
C TRP A 22 7.07 12.55 -1.59
N ALA A 23 7.59 12.46 -0.37
CA ALA A 23 8.14 11.20 0.12
C ALA A 23 7.00 10.17 0.13
N PRO A 24 7.23 8.93 -0.35
CA PRO A 24 6.21 7.90 -0.24
C PRO A 24 5.87 7.66 1.23
N SER A 25 4.63 7.25 1.50
CA SER A 25 4.25 6.80 2.84
C SER A 25 5.08 5.59 3.24
N TYR A 26 5.23 5.37 4.54
CA TYR A 26 5.90 4.20 5.06
C TYR A 26 5.24 2.91 4.56
N ALA A 27 3.90 2.87 4.47
CA ALA A 27 3.16 1.76 3.87
C ALA A 27 3.61 1.46 2.44
N GLN A 28 3.78 2.49 1.60
CA GLN A 28 4.24 2.29 0.23
C GLN A 28 5.70 1.82 0.20
N SER A 29 6.57 2.35 1.07
CA SER A 29 7.94 1.87 1.20
C SER A 29 8.00 0.38 1.60
N LEU A 30 7.11 -0.08 2.48
CA LEU A 30 6.99 -1.49 2.84
C LEU A 30 6.60 -2.34 1.63
N VAL A 31 5.58 -1.92 0.87
CA VAL A 31 5.17 -2.62 -0.35
C VAL A 31 6.31 -2.74 -1.35
N ASP A 32 7.00 -1.62 -1.62
CA ASP A 32 8.08 -1.57 -2.61
C ASP A 32 9.26 -2.46 -2.21
N LYS A 33 9.71 -2.38 -0.94
CA LYS A 33 10.79 -3.21 -0.40
C LYS A 33 10.43 -4.69 -0.42
N THR A 34 9.18 -5.01 -0.10
CA THR A 34 8.70 -6.39 -0.08
C THR A 34 8.67 -6.96 -1.48
N LEU A 35 8.13 -6.26 -2.47
CA LEU A 35 8.15 -6.72 -3.86
C LEU A 35 9.56 -6.87 -4.42
N ALA A 36 10.50 -6.02 -4.01
CA ALA A 36 11.90 -6.16 -4.39
C ALA A 36 12.56 -7.42 -3.78
N ALA A 37 12.17 -7.83 -2.58
CA ALA A 37 12.68 -9.03 -1.91
C ALA A 37 12.00 -10.33 -2.37
N HIS A 38 10.78 -10.24 -2.90
CA HIS A 38 9.94 -11.38 -3.28
C HIS A 38 9.58 -11.35 -4.77
N PRO A 39 10.46 -11.80 -5.69
CA PRO A 39 10.20 -11.79 -7.13
C PRO A 39 9.05 -12.70 -7.58
N GLU A 40 8.58 -13.58 -6.69
CA GLU A 40 7.36 -14.37 -6.85
C GLU A 40 6.07 -13.56 -6.67
N LEU A 41 6.10 -12.42 -5.99
CA LEU A 41 4.93 -11.57 -5.81
C LEU A 41 4.66 -10.74 -7.06
N THR A 42 3.47 -10.89 -7.62
CA THR A 42 2.98 -10.07 -8.74
C THR A 42 2.11 -8.92 -8.27
N ILE A 43 1.40 -9.08 -7.15
CA ILE A 43 0.60 -8.03 -6.53
C ILE A 43 0.81 -8.06 -5.02
N LEU A 44 0.95 -6.87 -4.44
CA LEU A 44 0.84 -6.65 -3.01
C LEU A 44 -0.02 -5.41 -2.76
N ALA A 45 -1.02 -5.54 -1.89
CA ALA A 45 -1.89 -4.45 -1.46
C ALA A 45 -2.13 -4.51 0.05
N LEU A 46 -2.09 -3.36 0.71
CA LEU A 46 -2.37 -3.21 2.13
C LEU A 46 -3.70 -2.48 2.32
N HIS A 47 -4.69 -3.21 2.84
CA HIS A 47 -6.02 -2.71 3.20
C HIS A 47 -6.04 -2.41 4.71
N VAL A 48 -6.21 -1.16 5.11
CA VAL A 48 -6.32 -0.78 6.54
C VAL A 48 -7.42 0.25 6.73
N THR A 49 -7.87 0.46 7.96
CA THR A 49 -8.73 1.60 8.30
C THR A 49 -7.83 2.74 8.81
N PRO A 50 -7.64 3.84 8.06
CA PRO A 50 -6.81 4.95 8.51
C PRO A 50 -7.28 5.53 9.84
N PRO A 51 -6.38 6.08 10.67
CA PRO A 51 -6.77 6.81 11.86
C PRO A 51 -7.84 7.85 11.55
N ALA A 52 -8.90 7.89 12.35
CA ALA A 52 -10.08 8.76 12.19
C ALA A 52 -10.94 8.54 10.91
N ALA A 53 -10.69 7.49 10.13
CA ALA A 53 -11.56 7.07 9.03
C ALA A 53 -12.51 5.95 9.47
N ALA A 54 -13.66 5.84 8.80
CA ALA A 54 -14.62 4.76 9.02
C ALA A 54 -14.41 3.57 8.08
N ASP A 55 -13.86 3.82 6.88
CA ASP A 55 -13.72 2.82 5.84
C ASP A 55 -12.35 2.15 5.89
N ASN A 56 -12.33 0.83 5.67
CA ASN A 56 -11.10 0.11 5.35
C ASN A 56 -10.78 0.30 3.86
N VAL A 57 -9.58 0.77 3.54
CA VAL A 57 -9.15 1.16 2.19
C VAL A 57 -7.73 0.70 1.87
N ILE A 58 -7.39 0.62 0.58
CA ILE A 58 -6.01 0.42 0.14
C ILE A 58 -5.19 1.66 0.52
N VAL A 59 -4.13 1.48 1.32
CA VAL A 59 -3.19 2.56 1.68
C VAL A 59 -1.84 2.46 0.98
N ALA A 60 -1.52 1.29 0.43
CA ALA A 60 -0.33 1.05 -0.38
C ALA A 60 -0.55 -0.15 -1.30
N SER A 61 -0.05 -0.08 -2.55
CA SER A 61 -0.07 -1.18 -3.49
C SER A 61 0.79 -0.91 -4.73
N ASN A 62 1.29 -1.96 -5.38
CA ASN A 62 1.93 -1.85 -6.70
C ASN A 62 0.93 -1.77 -7.88
N ILE A 63 -0.36 -1.99 -7.65
CA ILE A 63 -1.41 -1.83 -8.67
C ILE A 63 -2.21 -0.53 -8.50
N GLY A 64 -1.75 0.38 -7.62
CA GLY A 64 -2.43 1.63 -7.30
C GLY A 64 -3.71 1.40 -6.50
N ARG A 65 -4.83 2.01 -6.93
CA ARG A 65 -6.15 1.93 -6.25
C ARG A 65 -6.15 2.47 -4.81
N ILE A 66 -5.19 3.33 -4.46
CA ILE A 66 -5.10 3.95 -3.15
C ILE A 66 -6.41 4.68 -2.82
N GLY A 67 -6.97 4.43 -1.64
CA GLY A 67 -8.27 4.93 -1.20
C GLY A 67 -9.47 4.09 -1.65
N LYS A 68 -9.30 3.07 -2.50
CA LYS A 68 -10.38 2.13 -2.83
C LYS A 68 -10.78 1.37 -1.57
N LYS A 69 -12.08 1.33 -1.29
CA LYS A 69 -12.66 0.55 -0.19
C LYS A 69 -12.37 -0.94 -0.38
N ALA A 70 -12.02 -1.60 0.71
CA ALA A 70 -12.04 -3.05 0.84
C ALA A 70 -13.43 -3.57 0.47
N ASP A 71 -13.47 -4.68 -0.25
CA ASP A 71 -14.74 -5.32 -0.60
C ASP A 71 -15.17 -6.37 0.43
N ALA A 72 -16.26 -7.07 0.17
CA ALA A 72 -16.86 -7.98 1.13
C ALA A 72 -15.93 -9.15 1.50
N ASP A 73 -15.04 -9.56 0.58
CA ASP A 73 -14.11 -10.67 0.80
C ASP A 73 -12.99 -10.23 1.76
N ASP A 74 -12.38 -9.06 1.52
CA ASP A 74 -11.43 -8.44 2.44
C ASP A 74 -12.03 -8.26 3.86
N LEU A 75 -13.25 -7.74 3.96
CA LEU A 75 -13.91 -7.50 5.24
C LEU A 75 -14.26 -8.81 5.97
N SER A 76 -14.55 -9.88 5.23
CA SER A 76 -14.77 -11.23 5.80
C SER A 76 -13.48 -11.82 6.37
N VAL A 77 -12.34 -11.64 5.68
CA VAL A 77 -11.02 -12.01 6.20
C VAL A 77 -10.70 -11.24 7.47
N LEU A 78 -10.94 -9.92 7.48
CA LEU A 78 -10.71 -9.09 8.66
C LEU A 78 -11.55 -9.52 9.87
N ALA A 79 -12.83 -9.85 9.65
CA ALA A 79 -13.74 -10.27 10.71
C ALA A 79 -13.46 -11.68 11.24
N SER A 80 -13.08 -12.61 10.37
CA SER A 80 -12.91 -14.02 10.72
C SER A 80 -11.48 -14.40 11.11
N GLY A 81 -10.48 -13.63 10.66
CA GLY A 81 -9.06 -13.96 10.77
C GLY A 81 -8.62 -15.12 9.88
N LYS A 82 -9.50 -15.67 9.04
CA LYS A 82 -9.21 -16.84 8.19
C LYS A 82 -8.72 -16.38 6.82
N PRO A 83 -7.59 -16.89 6.31
CA PRO A 83 -7.12 -16.58 4.96
C PRO A 83 -8.13 -17.04 3.89
N ARG A 84 -8.22 -16.26 2.81
CA ARG A 84 -8.94 -16.60 1.59
C ARG A 84 -7.94 -16.78 0.45
N VAL A 85 -8.20 -17.76 -0.42
CA VAL A 85 -7.34 -18.06 -1.58
C VAL A 85 -8.18 -18.13 -2.84
N GLU A 86 -7.79 -17.36 -3.84
CA GLU A 86 -8.42 -17.33 -5.16
C GLU A 86 -7.40 -17.53 -6.27
N MET A 87 -7.85 -18.13 -7.38
CA MET A 87 -7.07 -18.16 -8.60
C MET A 87 -7.48 -16.97 -9.47
N THR A 88 -6.49 -16.18 -9.88
CA THR A 88 -6.69 -15.04 -10.76
C THR A 88 -6.99 -15.50 -12.19
N LYS A 89 -7.46 -14.58 -13.03
CA LYS A 89 -7.73 -14.86 -14.46
C LYS A 89 -6.50 -15.31 -15.25
N VAL A 90 -5.30 -14.97 -14.79
CA VAL A 90 -4.02 -15.32 -15.45
C VAL A 90 -3.38 -16.59 -14.88
N GLY A 91 -4.02 -17.24 -13.91
CA GLY A 91 -3.57 -18.50 -13.30
C GLY A 91 -2.74 -18.34 -12.02
N ASP A 92 -2.39 -17.11 -11.63
CA ASP A 92 -1.74 -16.81 -10.35
C ASP A 92 -2.68 -17.09 -9.15
N LEU A 93 -2.12 -17.28 -7.96
CA LEU A 93 -2.89 -17.40 -6.73
C LEU A 93 -2.83 -16.10 -5.92
N SER A 94 -4.00 -15.53 -5.63
CA SER A 94 -4.18 -14.41 -4.70
C SER A 94 -4.57 -14.95 -3.33
N VAL A 95 -3.87 -14.50 -2.30
CA VAL A 95 -4.17 -14.80 -0.90
C VAL A 95 -4.48 -13.51 -0.17
N GLU A 96 -5.64 -13.48 0.48
CA GLU A 96 -6.02 -12.43 1.41
C GLU A 96 -5.89 -12.97 2.84
N LEU A 97 -5.21 -12.22 3.70
CA LEU A 97 -5.03 -12.58 5.10
C LEU A 97 -4.87 -11.34 5.98
N ILE A 98 -5.10 -11.48 7.28
CA ILE A 98 -4.98 -10.35 8.21
C ILE A 98 -3.57 -9.76 8.22
N MET A 99 -3.49 -8.43 8.19
CA MET A 99 -2.28 -7.66 8.47
C MET A 99 -2.12 -7.47 9.97
N ARG A 100 -0.88 -7.58 10.47
CA ARG A 100 -0.54 -7.35 11.87
C ARG A 100 0.56 -6.33 12.01
N ASP A 101 0.53 -5.57 13.10
CA ASP A 101 1.71 -4.82 13.56
C ASP A 101 2.70 -5.75 14.31
N VAL A 102 3.81 -5.19 14.75
CA VAL A 102 4.88 -5.89 15.49
C VAL A 102 4.41 -6.46 16.83
N ASN A 103 3.32 -5.96 17.39
CA ASN A 103 2.71 -6.44 18.63
C ASN A 103 1.63 -7.50 18.37
N ALA A 104 1.57 -8.04 17.15
CA ALA A 104 0.56 -8.99 16.67
C ALA A 104 -0.88 -8.46 16.71
N LYS A 105 -1.09 -7.14 16.82
CA LYS A 105 -2.42 -6.53 16.71
C LYS A 105 -2.86 -6.58 15.26
N THR A 106 -4.07 -7.07 15.00
CA THR A 106 -4.68 -6.99 13.67
C THR A 106 -4.96 -5.53 13.32
N ILE A 107 -4.41 -5.05 12.20
CA ILE A 107 -4.53 -3.66 11.74
C ILE A 107 -5.15 -3.54 10.35
N GLY A 108 -5.42 -4.66 9.68
CA GLY A 108 -5.97 -4.65 8.32
C GLY A 108 -5.91 -6.00 7.63
N VAL A 109 -5.83 -5.98 6.30
CA VAL A 109 -5.74 -7.14 5.41
C VAL A 109 -4.59 -6.90 4.42
N ILE A 110 -3.84 -7.96 4.14
CA ILE A 110 -2.86 -8.04 3.05
C ILE A 110 -3.53 -8.80 1.92
N GLY A 111 -3.52 -8.23 0.71
CA GLY A 111 -3.76 -8.96 -0.53
C GLY A 111 -2.43 -9.25 -1.22
N ALA A 112 -2.05 -10.51 -1.33
CA ALA A 112 -0.79 -10.95 -1.92
C ALA A 112 -1.04 -11.94 -3.06
N THR A 113 -0.63 -11.60 -4.27
CA THR A 113 -0.71 -12.48 -5.43
C THR A 113 0.66 -13.02 -5.78
N PHE A 114 0.75 -14.34 -5.86
CA PHE A 114 1.97 -15.07 -6.19
C PHE A 114 1.88 -15.60 -7.61
N ARG A 115 2.96 -15.41 -8.37
CA ARG A 115 3.10 -15.99 -9.70
C ARG A 115 2.99 -17.51 -9.60
N PHE A 116 2.09 -18.09 -10.37
CA PHE A 116 1.79 -19.51 -10.25
C PHE A 116 1.67 -20.21 -11.59
N ALA A 117 2.58 -21.16 -11.84
CA ALA A 117 2.54 -21.99 -13.04
C ALA A 117 1.65 -23.22 -12.81
N GLY A 118 0.40 -23.12 -13.26
CA GLY A 118 -0.58 -24.19 -13.51
C GLY A 118 -0.43 -25.50 -12.72
N GLY A 119 -1.25 -25.65 -11.66
CA GLY A 119 -1.50 -26.94 -10.99
C GLY A 119 -1.14 -26.99 -9.50
N GLY A 120 -0.62 -25.91 -8.92
CA GLY A 120 -0.05 -26.00 -7.59
C GLY A 120 -1.02 -25.92 -6.41
N ASP A 121 -0.40 -26.04 -5.24
CA ASP A 121 -1.01 -26.20 -3.93
C ASP A 121 -1.45 -24.87 -3.30
N LYS A 122 -2.76 -24.71 -3.10
CA LYS A 122 -3.33 -23.56 -2.38
C LYS A 122 -2.78 -23.45 -0.95
N ALA A 123 -2.49 -24.57 -0.29
CA ALA A 123 -1.93 -24.56 1.06
C ALA A 123 -0.52 -23.97 1.07
N LEU A 124 0.28 -24.24 0.04
CA LEU A 124 1.60 -23.62 -0.11
C LEU A 124 1.50 -22.10 -0.29
N ALA A 125 0.55 -21.62 -1.11
CA ALA A 125 0.33 -20.18 -1.29
C ALA A 125 -0.08 -19.51 0.03
N VAL A 126 -0.96 -20.14 0.83
CA VAL A 126 -1.31 -19.66 2.18
C VAL A 126 -0.07 -19.60 3.06
N GLN A 127 0.74 -20.65 3.08
CA GLN A 127 1.95 -20.69 3.90
C GLN A 127 2.98 -19.60 3.48
N GLN A 128 3.09 -19.32 2.19
CA GLN A 128 3.92 -18.21 1.67
C GLN A 128 3.38 -16.86 2.12
N ALA A 129 2.06 -16.64 2.00
CA ALA A 129 1.42 -15.42 2.45
C ALA A 129 1.56 -15.21 3.96
N GLU A 130 1.48 -16.27 4.77
CA GLU A 130 1.67 -16.19 6.23
C GLU A 130 3.10 -15.77 6.59
N ARG A 131 4.11 -16.32 5.91
CA ARG A 131 5.50 -15.86 6.10
C ARG A 131 5.67 -14.39 5.73
N LEU A 132 5.08 -13.98 4.60
CA LEU A 132 5.06 -12.59 4.15
C LEU A 132 4.41 -11.66 5.19
N ARG A 133 3.27 -12.07 5.77
CA ARG A 133 2.60 -11.32 6.85
C ARG A 133 3.51 -11.16 8.06
N ASP A 134 4.22 -12.21 8.46
CA ASP A 134 5.06 -12.18 9.63
C ASP A 134 6.30 -11.28 9.41
N GLU A 135 6.85 -11.26 8.19
CA GLU A 135 7.92 -10.33 7.76
C GLU A 135 7.45 -8.87 7.71
N LEU A 136 6.24 -8.62 7.20
CA LEU A 136 5.60 -7.29 7.20
C LEU A 136 5.28 -6.84 8.63
N SER A 137 4.82 -7.74 9.49
CA SER A 137 4.51 -7.49 10.90
C SER A 137 5.76 -7.05 11.67
N ALA A 138 6.88 -7.75 11.48
CA ALA A 138 8.17 -7.37 12.07
C ALA A 138 8.65 -5.97 11.65
N GLN A 139 8.22 -5.49 10.48
CA GLN A 139 8.53 -4.17 9.93
C GLN A 139 7.40 -3.15 10.10
N THR A 140 6.31 -3.47 10.81
CA THR A 140 5.19 -2.56 11.00
C THR A 140 5.06 -2.20 12.47
N PRO A 141 5.64 -1.09 12.95
CA PRO A 141 5.59 -0.74 14.37
C PRO A 141 4.17 -0.53 14.91
N SER A 142 3.30 0.11 14.12
CA SER A 142 1.90 0.34 14.45
C SER A 142 1.09 0.70 13.20
N LEU A 143 -0.24 0.83 13.35
CA LEU A 143 -1.11 1.35 12.30
C LEU A 143 -0.73 2.78 11.89
N GLU A 144 -0.44 3.65 12.87
CA GLU A 144 -0.11 5.06 12.64
C GLU A 144 1.19 5.19 11.85
N ALA A 145 2.18 4.34 12.15
CA ALA A 145 3.46 4.34 11.45
C ALA A 145 3.32 4.14 9.93
N LEU A 146 2.29 3.44 9.46
CA LEU A 146 2.03 3.24 8.03
C LEU A 146 1.77 4.56 7.26
N PHE A 147 1.32 5.60 7.95
CA PHE A 147 0.98 6.90 7.37
C PHE A 147 2.08 7.94 7.49
N GLU A 148 3.13 7.65 8.24
CA GLU A 148 4.30 8.51 8.34
C GLU A 148 5.10 8.51 7.02
N PRO A 149 5.88 9.56 6.73
CA PRO A 149 6.83 9.54 5.62
C PRO A 149 7.83 8.39 5.74
N ALA A 150 8.16 7.75 4.62
CA ALA A 150 9.28 6.82 4.58
C ALA A 150 10.58 7.54 4.98
N ARG A 151 11.33 6.94 5.91
CA ARG A 151 12.66 7.42 6.32
C ARG A 151 13.75 6.92 5.40
#